data_AF-W6MN36-F1
#
_entry.id   AF-W6MN36-F1
#
_cell.length_a   1.000
_cell.length_b   1.000
_cell.length_c   1.000
_cell.angle_alpha   90.00
_cell.angle_beta   90.00
_cell.angle_gamma   90.00
#
_symmetry.space_group_name_H-M   'P 1'
#
loop_
_entity.id
_entity.type
_entity.pdbx_description
1 polymer ?
#
loop_
_entity_poly.entity_id
_entity_poly.type
_entity_poly.pdbx_seq_one_letter_code
_entity_poly.pdbx_strand_id
1 'polypeptide(L)'
;MERTGVTTENPRRSGGSNDWRCQKKCMIWSSNFGGLNSQELVSVLTQKCSPRLYSIIPNSYRITAILFVKETFDAIETFTSEGIHFMPMMLFLVGNGEKTMAYHFDEGLEWEEGWKGFAHHSLDTTYIWGRVRHLLSEKDQQFSDIMQKAWLDFGNGKEVWEPFSLSHRFM
;
A
#
# COMPACT_ATOMS: atom_id res chain seq x y z
N MET A 1 18.15 -5.29 37.56
CA MET A 1 17.12 -4.73 36.65
C MET A 1 17.58 -5.00 35.23
N GLU A 2 17.26 -6.18 34.73
CA GLU A 2 17.63 -6.61 33.39
C GLU A 2 16.70 -5.94 32.38
N ARG A 3 17.29 -5.27 31.39
CA ARG A 3 16.58 -4.76 30.22
C ARG A 3 16.32 -5.96 29.31
N THR A 4 15.08 -6.41 29.25
CA THR A 4 14.63 -7.37 28.24
C THR A 4 14.58 -6.64 26.89
N GLY A 5 15.64 -6.82 26.10
CA GLY A 5 15.65 -6.41 24.70
C GLY A 5 14.65 -7.25 23.92
N VAL A 6 13.51 -6.65 23.58
CA VAL A 6 12.62 -7.18 22.54
C VAL A 6 13.27 -6.79 21.22
N THR A 7 14.04 -7.70 20.64
CA THR A 7 14.47 -7.61 19.25
C THR A 7 13.24 -7.78 18.37
N THR A 8 12.78 -6.68 17.76
CA THR A 8 11.76 -6.71 16.71
C THR A 8 12.39 -7.23 15.42
N GLU A 9 12.69 -8.52 15.36
CA GLU A 9 13.00 -9.19 14.10
C GLU A 9 11.68 -9.39 13.34
N ASN A 10 11.47 -8.58 12.30
CA ASN A 10 10.39 -8.74 11.34
C ASN A 10 10.66 -10.03 10.53
N PRO A 11 9.81 -11.07 10.61
CA PRO A 11 10.00 -12.30 9.85
C PRO A 11 9.68 -12.03 8.38
N ARG A 12 10.66 -11.51 7.64
CA ARG A 12 10.58 -11.37 6.19
C ARG A 12 10.20 -12.71 5.57
N ARG A 13 9.06 -12.74 4.87
CA ARG A 13 8.77 -13.81 3.89
C ARG A 13 9.95 -13.89 2.93
N SER A 14 10.73 -14.96 3.07
CA SER A 14 11.76 -15.36 2.12
C SER A 14 11.10 -15.65 0.76
N GLY A 15 11.05 -14.67 -0.14
CA GLY A 15 10.60 -14.88 -1.52
C GLY A 15 9.82 -13.75 -2.20
N GLY A 16 9.58 -12.61 -1.56
CA GLY A 16 8.91 -11.47 -2.20
C GLY A 16 9.92 -10.51 -2.84
N SER A 17 9.66 -10.04 -4.06
CA SER A 17 10.41 -8.95 -4.69
C SER A 17 10.62 -7.78 -3.73
N ASN A 18 11.76 -7.08 -3.82
CA ASN A 18 12.08 -5.81 -3.12
C ASN A 18 11.14 -4.64 -3.50
N ASP A 19 9.91 -4.93 -3.89
CA ASP A 19 8.92 -3.96 -4.26
C ASP A 19 8.16 -3.50 -3.03
N TRP A 20 8.69 -2.44 -2.40
CA TRP A 20 8.10 -1.72 -1.26
C TRP A 20 6.79 -1.00 -1.63
N ARG A 21 6.30 -1.09 -2.86
CA ARG A 21 4.99 -0.53 -3.22
C ARG A 21 3.92 -1.45 -2.66
N CYS A 22 2.93 -0.87 -2.00
CA CYS A 22 1.79 -1.65 -1.54
C CYS A 22 1.08 -2.17 -2.79
N GLN A 23 1.13 -3.48 -2.99
CA GLN A 23 1.10 -4.07 -4.33
C GLN A 23 -0.22 -3.87 -5.07
N LYS A 24 -1.32 -3.57 -4.34
CA LYS A 24 -2.66 -3.48 -4.91
C LYS A 24 -3.60 -2.46 -4.22
N LYS A 25 -3.16 -1.26 -3.81
CA LYS A 25 -4.01 -0.31 -3.03
C LYS A 25 -5.36 -0.02 -3.71
N CYS A 26 -5.34 0.23 -5.01
CA CYS A 26 -6.53 0.61 -5.77
C CYS A 26 -7.44 -0.54 -6.19
N MET A 27 -7.13 -1.78 -5.80
CA MET A 27 -7.93 -2.93 -6.22
C MET A 27 -9.37 -2.92 -5.69
N ILE A 28 -9.66 -2.17 -4.63
CA ILE A 28 -11.02 -2.01 -4.11
C ILE A 28 -11.95 -1.33 -5.13
N TRP A 29 -11.39 -0.62 -6.10
CA TRP A 29 -12.12 0.01 -7.20
C TRP A 29 -12.09 -0.82 -8.48
N SER A 30 -11.66 -2.09 -8.41
CA SER A 30 -11.55 -2.97 -9.59
C SER A 30 -12.86 -3.14 -10.35
N SER A 31 -14.03 -3.01 -9.70
CA SER A 31 -15.33 -3.01 -10.38
C SER A 31 -15.49 -1.86 -11.39
N ASN A 32 -14.80 -0.75 -11.18
CA ASN A 32 -14.89 0.44 -12.05
C ASN A 32 -13.97 0.35 -13.29
N PHE A 33 -12.90 -0.43 -13.22
CA PHE A 33 -11.86 -0.47 -14.28
C PHE A 33 -11.41 -1.86 -14.70
N GLY A 34 -11.90 -2.92 -14.05
CA GLY A 34 -11.51 -4.31 -14.28
C GLY A 34 -11.86 -4.84 -15.67
N GLY A 35 -12.85 -4.23 -16.31
CA GLY A 35 -13.25 -4.56 -17.68
C GLY A 35 -12.61 -3.68 -18.76
N LEU A 36 -11.83 -2.65 -18.41
CA LEU A 36 -11.27 -1.74 -19.40
C LEU A 36 -10.20 -2.45 -20.23
N ASN A 37 -10.34 -2.37 -21.56
CA ASN A 37 -9.29 -2.78 -22.47
C ASN A 37 -8.27 -1.65 -22.69
N SER A 38 -7.18 -2.00 -23.38
CA SER A 38 -6.06 -1.09 -23.57
C SER A 38 -6.38 0.12 -24.44
N GLN A 39 -7.26 -0.01 -25.44
CA GLN A 39 -7.69 1.12 -26.27
C GLN A 39 -8.59 2.08 -25.48
N GLU A 40 -9.50 1.55 -24.65
CA GLU A 40 -10.33 2.34 -23.76
C GLU A 40 -9.48 3.10 -22.74
N LEU A 41 -8.49 2.45 -22.14
CA LEU A 41 -7.55 3.11 -21.23
C LEU A 41 -6.79 4.26 -21.91
N VAL A 42 -6.24 4.03 -23.10
CA VAL A 42 -5.54 5.08 -23.86
C VAL A 42 -6.48 6.24 -24.19
N SER A 43 -7.73 5.95 -24.56
CA SER A 43 -8.76 6.96 -24.81
C SER A 43 -9.06 7.78 -23.55
N VAL A 44 -9.26 7.13 -22.39
CA VAL A 44 -9.48 7.79 -21.10
C VAL A 44 -8.30 8.68 -20.73
N LEU A 45 -7.06 8.19 -20.85
CA LEU A 45 -5.87 8.98 -20.56
C LEU A 45 -5.77 10.20 -21.49
N THR A 46 -6.03 10.03 -22.78
CA THR A 46 -6.01 11.15 -23.75
C THR A 46 -7.06 12.20 -23.41
N GLN A 47 -8.24 11.79 -22.94
CA GLN A 47 -9.33 12.71 -22.60
C GLN A 47 -9.13 13.41 -21.26
N LYS A 48 -8.60 12.71 -20.25
CA LYS A 48 -8.58 13.17 -18.85
C LYS A 48 -7.24 13.79 -18.45
N CYS A 49 -6.14 13.40 -19.06
CA CYS A 49 -4.82 13.94 -18.73
C CYS A 49 -4.53 15.22 -19.52
N SER A 50 -3.77 16.14 -18.90
CA SER A 50 -3.13 17.21 -19.66
C SER A 50 -2.12 16.63 -20.65
N PRO A 51 -1.75 17.34 -21.74
CA PRO A 51 -0.76 16.85 -22.71
C PRO A 51 0.55 16.40 -22.06
N ARG A 52 0.99 17.12 -21.02
CA ARG A 52 2.18 16.77 -20.24
C ARG A 52 2.00 15.45 -19.48
N LEU A 53 0.90 15.27 -18.76
CA LEU A 53 0.65 14.03 -18.02
C LEU A 53 0.47 12.84 -18.97
N TYR A 54 -0.19 13.04 -20.11
CA TYR A 54 -0.34 12.03 -21.14
C TYR A 54 1.01 11.62 -21.77
N SER A 55 2.00 12.51 -21.83
CA SER A 55 3.36 12.12 -22.25
C SER A 55 4.16 11.32 -21.21
N ILE A 56 3.77 11.39 -19.93
CA ILE A 56 4.53 10.76 -18.83
C ILE A 56 3.91 9.41 -18.48
N ILE A 57 2.61 9.39 -18.17
CA ILE A 57 1.94 8.21 -17.58
C ILE A 57 2.08 6.96 -18.46
N PRO A 58 1.73 6.97 -19.76
CA PRO A 58 1.86 5.77 -20.58
C PRO A 58 3.29 5.25 -20.68
N ASN A 59 4.27 6.16 -20.74
CA ASN A 59 5.68 5.81 -20.80
C ASN A 59 6.19 5.21 -19.47
N SER A 60 5.82 5.79 -18.34
CA SER A 60 6.23 5.32 -17.01
C SER A 60 5.66 3.95 -16.66
N TYR A 61 4.42 3.67 -17.09
CA TYR A 61 3.69 2.45 -16.73
C TYR A 61 3.55 1.45 -17.88
N ARG A 62 4.26 1.66 -19.00
CA ARG A 62 4.24 0.80 -20.19
C ARG A 62 2.82 0.57 -20.75
N ILE A 63 1.96 1.58 -20.65
CA ILE A 63 0.60 1.52 -21.18
C ILE A 63 0.66 1.70 -22.69
N THR A 64 0.23 0.68 -23.42
CA THR A 64 0.14 0.69 -24.89
C THR A 64 -1.25 0.29 -25.33
N ALA A 65 -1.64 0.61 -26.56
CA ALA A 65 -2.93 0.24 -27.13
C ALA A 65 -3.02 -1.23 -27.57
N ILE A 66 -2.14 -2.11 -27.08
CA ILE A 66 -2.11 -3.54 -27.45
C ILE A 66 -1.94 -4.46 -26.23
N LEU A 67 -2.12 -3.93 -25.01
CA LEU A 67 -2.07 -4.77 -23.80
C LEU A 67 -3.28 -5.70 -23.72
N PHE A 68 -3.08 -6.90 -23.16
CA PHE A 68 -4.16 -7.79 -22.76
C PHE A 68 -4.97 -7.17 -21.60
N VAL A 69 -6.20 -7.65 -21.38
CA VAL A 69 -7.09 -7.12 -20.31
C VAL A 69 -6.42 -7.19 -18.93
N LYS A 70 -5.75 -8.32 -18.61
CA LYS A 70 -5.03 -8.47 -17.33
C LYS A 70 -3.89 -7.46 -17.20
N GLU A 71 -3.09 -7.27 -18.25
CA GLU A 71 -1.97 -6.32 -18.24
C GLU A 71 -2.46 -4.87 -18.16
N THR A 72 -3.59 -4.59 -18.82
CA THR A 72 -4.27 -3.30 -18.73
C THR A 72 -4.71 -3.03 -17.30
N PHE A 73 -5.35 -4.01 -16.66
CA PHE A 73 -5.74 -3.93 -15.25
C PHE A 73 -4.53 -3.71 -14.33
N ASP A 74 -3.46 -4.49 -14.50
CA ASP A 74 -2.26 -4.37 -13.68
C ASP A 74 -1.59 -3.01 -13.85
N ALA A 75 -1.57 -2.45 -15.07
CA ALA A 75 -1.07 -1.11 -15.31
C ALA A 75 -1.96 -0.04 -14.65
N ILE A 76 -3.28 -0.15 -14.79
CA ILE A 76 -4.24 0.77 -14.15
C ILE A 76 -4.06 0.80 -12.65
N GLU A 77 -4.06 -0.39 -12.05
CA GLU A 77 -3.91 -0.53 -10.62
C GLU A 77 -2.57 0.05 -10.17
N THR A 78 -1.47 -0.27 -10.84
CA THR A 78 -0.13 0.22 -10.45
C THR A 78 -0.06 1.74 -10.49
N PHE A 79 -0.46 2.37 -11.61
CA PHE A 79 -0.32 3.82 -11.73
C PHE A 79 -1.26 4.58 -10.80
N THR A 80 -2.46 4.05 -10.55
CA THR A 80 -3.41 4.70 -9.63
C THR A 80 -2.97 4.56 -8.18
N SER A 81 -2.49 3.37 -7.78
CA SER A 81 -1.95 3.14 -6.44
C SER A 81 -0.74 4.03 -6.16
N GLU A 82 0.15 4.16 -7.13
CA GLU A 82 1.28 5.07 -7.01
C GLU A 82 0.84 6.54 -7.00
N GLY A 83 0.03 6.97 -7.97
CA GLY A 83 -0.33 8.36 -8.15
C GLY A 83 -1.21 8.94 -7.04
N ILE A 84 -2.12 8.14 -6.47
CA ILE A 84 -3.10 8.60 -5.48
C ILE A 84 -2.59 8.40 -4.05
N HIS A 85 -1.84 7.31 -3.78
CA HIS A 85 -1.45 6.96 -2.41
C HIS A 85 0.05 7.12 -2.16
N PHE A 86 0.89 6.51 -2.99
CA PHE A 86 2.32 6.48 -2.71
C PHE A 86 3.01 7.83 -2.96
N MET A 87 2.79 8.45 -4.12
CA MET A 87 3.45 9.70 -4.49
C MET A 87 3.11 10.85 -3.54
N PRO A 88 1.84 11.12 -3.19
CA PRO A 88 1.52 12.18 -2.24
C PRO A 88 2.12 11.93 -0.85
N MET A 89 2.09 10.68 -0.39
CA MET A 89 2.72 10.29 0.87
C MET A 89 4.24 10.51 0.84
N MET A 90 4.94 10.08 -0.22
CA MET A 90 6.37 10.31 -0.39
C MET A 90 6.73 11.79 -0.42
N LEU A 91 5.94 12.62 -1.12
CA LEU A 91 6.15 14.07 -1.14
C LEU A 91 6.03 14.67 0.26
N PHE A 92 5.05 14.23 1.04
CA PHE A 92 4.87 14.65 2.43
C PHE A 92 6.05 14.20 3.32
N LEU A 93 6.46 12.95 3.22
CA LEU A 93 7.56 12.39 4.02
C LEU A 93 8.90 13.07 3.71
N VAL A 94 9.22 13.29 2.43
CA VAL A 94 10.44 14.01 2.04
C VAL A 94 10.40 15.47 2.49
N GLY A 95 9.23 16.11 2.45
CA GLY A 95 9.08 17.50 2.90
C GLY A 95 9.25 17.69 4.41
N ASN A 96 9.03 16.65 5.21
CA ASN A 96 9.08 16.73 6.68
C ASN A 96 10.26 15.97 7.31
N GLY A 97 10.84 14.99 6.61
CA GLY A 97 11.99 14.21 7.05
C GLY A 97 11.75 13.48 8.38
N GLU A 98 12.75 13.56 9.27
CA GLU A 98 12.80 12.89 10.57
C GLU A 98 11.71 13.36 11.57
N LYS A 99 10.83 14.29 11.18
CA LYS A 99 9.65 14.67 11.97
C LYS A 99 8.46 13.75 11.75
N THR A 100 8.58 12.80 10.82
CA THR A 100 7.49 11.91 10.42
C THR A 100 7.84 10.47 10.66
N MET A 101 6.83 9.71 11.04
CA MET A 101 6.86 8.27 11.21
C MET A 101 5.99 7.67 10.11
N ALA A 102 6.50 6.68 9.38
CA ALA A 102 5.76 6.04 8.30
C ALA A 102 5.95 4.52 8.35
N TYR A 103 4.90 3.78 8.01
CA TYR A 103 4.92 2.33 7.88
C TYR A 103 4.43 1.92 6.50
N HIS A 104 4.85 0.74 6.07
CA HIS A 104 4.24 0.04 4.95
C HIS A 104 3.33 -1.08 5.47
N PHE A 105 2.14 -1.21 4.88
CA PHE A 105 1.18 -2.25 5.26
C PHE A 105 1.04 -3.24 4.11
N ASP A 106 1.48 -4.48 4.34
CA ASP A 106 1.56 -5.56 3.36
C ASP A 106 0.78 -6.82 3.76
N GLU A 107 0.10 -6.82 4.91
CA GLU A 107 -0.73 -7.93 5.36
C GLU A 107 -2.08 -7.95 4.62
N GLY A 108 -2.37 -9.04 3.91
CA GLY A 108 -3.64 -9.27 3.23
C GLY A 108 -4.55 -10.19 4.04
N LEU A 109 -5.87 -10.09 3.83
CA LEU A 109 -6.83 -10.99 4.48
C LEU A 109 -6.92 -12.34 3.77
N GLU A 110 -7.10 -13.40 4.54
CA GLU A 110 -7.25 -14.77 4.02
C GLU A 110 -8.69 -15.14 3.64
N TRP A 111 -9.68 -14.35 4.05
CA TRP A 111 -11.11 -14.70 3.97
C TRP A 111 -11.95 -13.77 3.08
N GLU A 112 -11.40 -12.66 2.59
CA GLU A 112 -12.14 -11.73 1.75
C GLU A 112 -12.08 -12.16 0.28
N GLU A 113 -13.21 -12.66 -0.25
CA GLU A 113 -13.30 -13.08 -1.64
C GLU A 113 -13.02 -11.92 -2.60
N GLY A 114 -12.26 -12.19 -3.67
CA GLY A 114 -11.88 -11.18 -4.67
C GLY A 114 -10.62 -10.37 -4.32
N TRP A 115 -10.34 -10.12 -3.03
CA TRP A 115 -9.14 -9.39 -2.57
C TRP A 115 -8.21 -10.21 -1.69
N LYS A 116 -8.49 -11.50 -1.55
CA LYS A 116 -7.72 -12.45 -0.75
C LYS A 116 -6.22 -12.33 -1.02
N GLY A 117 -5.45 -12.20 0.06
CA GLY A 117 -3.99 -12.14 0.05
C GLY A 117 -3.41 -10.80 -0.38
N PHE A 118 -4.23 -9.79 -0.66
CA PHE A 118 -3.76 -8.45 -1.03
C PHE A 118 -3.99 -7.43 0.07
N ALA A 119 -2.95 -6.61 0.33
CA ALA A 119 -3.07 -5.42 1.17
C ALA A 119 -3.67 -4.26 0.36
N HIS A 120 -4.98 -4.07 0.45
CA HIS A 120 -5.68 -3.03 -0.29
C HIS A 120 -5.83 -1.72 0.49
N HIS A 121 -6.44 -0.70 -0.13
CA HIS A 121 -6.63 0.59 0.51
C HIS A 121 -7.44 0.47 1.81
N SER A 122 -6.93 1.12 2.87
CA SER A 122 -7.50 1.18 4.21
C SER A 122 -7.68 -0.14 4.96
N LEU A 123 -7.09 -1.25 4.48
CA LEU A 123 -7.20 -2.54 5.16
C LEU A 123 -6.57 -2.52 6.57
N ASP A 124 -5.52 -1.74 6.77
CA ASP A 124 -4.87 -1.51 8.06
C ASP A 124 -5.85 -1.02 9.15
N THR A 125 -6.87 -0.25 8.77
CA THR A 125 -7.88 0.24 9.73
C THR A 125 -8.64 -0.90 10.42
N THR A 126 -8.83 -2.04 9.74
CA THR A 126 -9.41 -3.26 10.30
C THR A 126 -8.60 -3.77 11.49
N TYR A 127 -7.27 -3.75 11.37
CA TYR A 127 -6.33 -4.19 12.40
C TYR A 127 -6.20 -3.14 13.52
N ILE A 128 -6.18 -1.85 13.17
CA ILE A 128 -6.03 -0.74 14.12
C ILE A 128 -7.25 -0.58 15.02
N TRP A 129 -8.46 -0.75 14.50
CA TRP A 129 -9.69 -0.54 15.27
C TRP A 129 -10.28 -1.82 15.87
N GLY A 130 -9.75 -3.00 15.49
CA GLY A 130 -10.17 -4.29 16.02
C GLY A 130 -11.64 -4.67 15.74
N ARG A 131 -12.35 -3.96 14.84
CA ARG A 131 -13.82 -4.10 14.68
C ARG A 131 -14.26 -5.48 14.19
N VAL A 132 -13.42 -6.16 13.41
CA VAL A 132 -13.71 -7.50 12.87
C VAL A 132 -12.74 -8.55 13.42
N ARG A 133 -12.20 -8.33 14.62
CA ARG A 133 -11.25 -9.26 15.26
C ARG A 133 -11.73 -10.72 15.25
N HIS A 134 -13.02 -10.94 15.43
CA HIS A 134 -13.64 -12.27 15.43
C HIS A 134 -13.59 -13.00 14.07
N LEU A 135 -13.35 -12.28 12.97
CA LEU A 135 -13.15 -12.83 11.62
C LEU A 135 -11.66 -13.05 11.30
N LEU A 136 -10.76 -12.49 12.10
CA LEU A 136 -9.32 -12.61 11.90
C LEU A 136 -8.79 -13.98 12.36
N SER A 137 -7.82 -14.51 11.62
CA SER A 137 -7.04 -15.68 12.07
C SER A 137 -6.30 -15.37 13.37
N GLU A 138 -5.82 -16.38 14.10
CA GLU A 138 -5.05 -16.14 15.33
C GLU A 138 -3.78 -15.29 15.06
N LYS A 139 -3.09 -15.54 13.94
CA LYS A 139 -1.95 -14.72 13.48
C LYS A 139 -2.37 -13.26 13.29
N ASP A 140 -3.49 -13.03 12.59
CA ASP A 140 -3.99 -11.68 12.30
C ASP A 140 -4.49 -10.96 13.56
N GLN A 141 -5.03 -11.70 14.53
CA GLN A 141 -5.41 -11.14 15.83
C GLN A 141 -4.20 -10.65 16.61
N GLN A 142 -3.12 -11.43 16.65
CA GLN A 142 -1.86 -11.01 17.28
C GLN A 142 -1.27 -9.78 16.56
N PHE A 143 -1.30 -9.75 15.23
CA PHE A 143 -0.87 -8.58 14.47
C PHE A 143 -1.74 -7.35 14.73
N SER A 144 -3.06 -7.55 14.86
CA SER A 144 -3.99 -6.49 15.26
C SER A 144 -3.67 -5.94 16.66
N ASP A 145 -3.22 -6.76 17.60
CA ASP A 145 -2.79 -6.30 18.93
C ASP A 145 -1.54 -5.41 18.85
N ILE A 146 -0.58 -5.76 17.99
CA ILE A 146 0.62 -4.96 17.72
C ILE A 146 0.24 -3.61 17.13
N MET A 147 -0.62 -3.59 16.10
CA MET A 147 -1.08 -2.36 15.44
C MET A 147 -1.86 -1.46 16.41
N GLN A 148 -2.81 -2.01 17.16
CA GLN A 148 -3.58 -1.28 18.17
C GLN A 148 -2.67 -0.63 19.21
N LYS A 149 -1.71 -1.39 19.73
CA LYS A 149 -0.75 -0.89 20.72
C LYS A 149 0.12 0.23 20.14
N ALA A 150 0.64 0.07 18.93
CA ALA A 150 1.43 1.10 18.26
C ALA A 150 0.62 2.40 18.09
N TRP A 151 -0.61 2.32 17.59
CA TRP A 151 -1.44 3.52 17.42
C TRP A 151 -1.81 4.18 18.75
N LEU A 152 -2.06 3.40 19.81
CA LEU A 152 -2.29 3.94 21.15
C LEU A 152 -1.04 4.63 21.71
N ASP A 153 0.13 4.01 21.58
CA ASP A 153 1.39 4.57 22.06
C ASP A 153 1.75 5.87 21.30
N PHE A 154 1.56 5.88 19.97
CA PHE A 154 1.73 7.07 19.15
C PHE A 154 0.80 8.21 19.59
N GLY A 155 -0.49 7.91 19.83
CA GLY A 155 -1.45 8.89 20.36
C GLY A 155 -1.09 9.44 21.74
N ASN A 156 -0.28 8.71 22.52
CA ASN A 156 0.26 9.15 23.81
C ASN A 156 1.65 9.81 23.69
N GLY A 157 2.09 10.15 22.47
CA GLY A 157 3.35 10.86 22.23
C GLY A 157 4.60 9.98 22.33
N LYS A 158 4.46 8.66 22.29
CA LYS A 158 5.61 7.75 22.23
C LYS A 158 6.05 7.53 20.79
N GLU A 159 7.35 7.39 20.60
CA GLU A 159 7.93 6.90 19.36
C GLU A 159 7.69 5.40 19.25
N VAL A 160 7.05 4.98 18.16
CA VAL A 160 6.62 3.58 17.94
C VAL A 160 7.50 2.85 16.95
N TRP A 161 8.21 3.61 16.11
CA TRP A 161 9.24 3.16 15.20
C TRP A 161 10.16 4.33 14.83
N GLU A 162 11.25 4.00 14.14
CA GLU A 162 12.24 4.99 13.70
C GLU A 162 11.62 6.06 12.79
N PRO A 163 12.05 7.32 12.91
CA PRO A 163 11.65 8.37 12.00
C PRO A 163 11.98 8.04 10.54
N PHE A 164 11.18 8.58 9.63
CA PHE A 164 11.40 8.46 8.20
C PHE A 164 12.76 9.06 7.81
N SER A 165 13.55 8.27 7.08
CA SER A 165 14.79 8.71 6.48
C SER A 165 14.93 8.19 5.05
N LEU A 166 15.50 9.00 4.16
CA LEU A 166 15.76 8.60 2.78
C LEU A 166 16.75 7.42 2.68
N SER A 167 17.60 7.23 3.70
CA SER A 167 18.55 6.12 3.80
C SER A 167 17.92 4.83 4.33
N HIS A 168 16.80 4.93 5.04
CA HIS A 168 16.06 3.80 5.62
C HIS A 168 14.59 3.91 5.23
N ARG A 169 14.28 3.47 4.00
CA ARG A 169 12.95 3.63 3.42
C ARG A 169 12.00 2.57 3.96
N PHE A 170 11.12 3.00 4.85
CA PHE A 170 9.99 2.26 5.45
C PHE A 170 10.40 1.06 6.33
N MET A 171 9.66 0.89 7.44
CA MET A 171 9.55 -0.41 8.13
C MET A 171 8.26 -1.11 7.71
#